data_AF-A0A6B1BD19-F1
#
_entry.id   AF-A0A6B1BD19-F1
#
_cell.length_a   1.000
_cell.length_b   1.000
_cell.length_c   1.000
_cell.angle_alpha   90.00
_cell.angle_beta   90.00
_cell.angle_gamma   90.00
#
_symmetry.space_group_name_H-M   'P 1'
#
loop_
_entity.id
_entity.type
_entity.pdbx_description
1 polymer ?
#
loop_
_entity_poly.entity_id
_entity_poly.type
_entity_poly.pdbx_seq_one_letter_code
_entity_poly.pdbx_strand_id
1 'polypeptide(L)'
;MELNLEADGYNIVKVYGSPEADSSTGNIMKTNTLFPSPTKEGQTRGGIILLKMERVSDDATLVLSVTYEKTDGTLVYDQATVSLESHDSDYYENSGIWKGILLSRYAELMKAWILSERATMAEIHVEPMSFYEDGVFVPEYSHWNLGTWERVSLPLQVSGTYLLLISAFRDYFDAEATSIGDETLWQELNILDKLLESNG
;
A
#
# COMPACT_ATOMS: atom_id res chain seq x y z
N MET A 1 -16.86 -4.14 13.33
CA MET A 1 -17.22 -3.36 12.14
C MET A 1 -16.70 -4.10 10.92
N GLU A 2 -17.53 -4.24 9.91
CA GLU A 2 -17.21 -4.81 8.62
C GLU A 2 -17.43 -3.74 7.56
N LEU A 3 -16.46 -3.58 6.68
CA LEU A 3 -16.52 -2.71 5.51
C LEU A 3 -16.44 -3.61 4.28
N ASN A 4 -17.49 -3.56 3.45
CA ASN A 4 -17.59 -4.37 2.25
C ASN A 4 -17.70 -3.48 1.03
N LEU A 5 -17.05 -3.89 -0.05
CA LEU A 5 -17.16 -3.26 -1.35
C LEU A 5 -17.82 -4.25 -2.33
N GLU A 6 -18.99 -3.87 -2.81
CA GLU A 6 -19.59 -4.48 -3.99
C GLU A 6 -19.04 -3.75 -5.22
N ALA A 7 -18.32 -4.49 -6.06
CA ALA A 7 -17.55 -3.92 -7.16
C ALA A 7 -17.95 -4.54 -8.50
N ASP A 8 -19.25 -4.58 -8.78
CA ASP A 8 -19.77 -5.13 -10.03
C ASP A 8 -19.13 -4.42 -11.24
N GLY A 9 -18.57 -5.20 -12.16
CA GLY A 9 -17.83 -4.66 -13.29
C GLY A 9 -16.38 -4.24 -12.99
N TYR A 10 -15.86 -4.55 -11.80
CA TYR A 10 -14.45 -4.39 -11.43
C TYR A 10 -13.87 -5.68 -10.83
N ASN A 11 -12.58 -5.90 -11.06
CA ASN A 11 -11.79 -6.90 -10.36
C ASN A 11 -10.91 -6.21 -9.31
N ILE A 12 -10.96 -6.65 -8.06
CA ILE A 12 -10.02 -6.19 -7.02
C ILE A 12 -8.69 -6.92 -7.20
N VAL A 13 -7.68 -6.18 -7.69
CA VAL A 13 -6.33 -6.69 -7.92
C VAL A 13 -5.55 -6.77 -6.61
N LYS A 14 -5.66 -5.73 -5.76
CA LYS A 14 -4.89 -5.65 -4.51
C LYS A 14 -5.55 -4.73 -3.49
N VAL A 15 -5.40 -5.08 -2.21
CA VAL A 15 -5.83 -4.26 -1.07
C VAL A 15 -4.62 -3.87 -0.23
N TYR A 16 -4.47 -2.58 0.04
CA TYR A 16 -3.42 -2.01 0.87
C TYR A 16 -3.99 -1.49 2.19
N GLY A 17 -3.24 -1.63 3.27
CA GLY A 17 -3.63 -1.08 4.58
C GLY A 17 -4.64 -1.91 5.37
N SER A 18 -5.05 -3.07 4.84
CA SER A 18 -6.00 -3.99 5.51
C SER A 18 -5.47 -5.43 5.45
N PRO A 19 -4.74 -5.90 6.48
CA PRO A 19 -4.15 -7.24 6.49
C PRO A 19 -5.18 -8.37 6.56
N GLU A 20 -6.41 -8.06 6.99
CA GLU A 20 -7.54 -9.00 7.09
C GLU A 20 -8.48 -8.89 5.87
N ALA A 21 -8.09 -8.18 4.82
CA ALA A 21 -8.90 -8.06 3.62
C ALA A 21 -8.97 -9.40 2.87
N ASP A 22 -10.17 -9.73 2.41
CA ASP A 22 -10.43 -10.84 1.52
C ASP A 22 -10.93 -10.29 0.19
N SER A 23 -10.01 -10.20 -0.78
CA SER A 23 -10.28 -9.72 -2.12
C SER A 23 -11.26 -10.60 -2.89
N SER A 24 -11.43 -11.86 -2.50
CA SER A 24 -12.33 -12.80 -3.17
C SER A 24 -13.80 -12.64 -2.75
N THR A 25 -14.04 -12.09 -1.56
CA THR A 25 -15.40 -11.87 -1.02
C THR A 25 -15.82 -10.40 -1.07
N GLY A 26 -14.94 -9.48 -1.47
CA GLY A 26 -15.20 -8.04 -1.43
C GLY A 26 -15.16 -7.46 -0.01
N ASN A 27 -14.76 -8.25 0.99
CA ASN A 27 -14.53 -7.76 2.34
C ASN A 27 -13.18 -7.04 2.37
N ILE A 28 -13.22 -5.73 2.23
CA ILE A 28 -12.01 -4.90 2.16
C ILE A 28 -11.47 -4.57 3.55
N MET A 29 -12.28 -4.71 4.61
CA MET A 29 -11.85 -4.55 5.99
C MET A 29 -12.79 -5.26 6.97
N LYS A 30 -12.20 -6.04 7.88
CA LYS A 30 -12.85 -6.48 9.10
C LYS A 30 -12.05 -5.98 10.31
N THR A 31 -12.67 -5.13 11.13
CA THR A 31 -12.07 -4.68 12.39
C THR A 31 -12.95 -5.01 13.58
N ASN A 32 -12.34 -5.65 14.57
CA ASN A 32 -13.00 -5.99 15.82
C ASN A 32 -13.05 -4.80 16.80
N THR A 33 -12.20 -3.78 16.61
CA THR A 33 -12.09 -2.64 17.53
C THR A 33 -11.91 -1.33 16.76
N LEU A 34 -12.81 -0.38 17.04
CA LEU A 34 -12.70 1.01 16.56
C LEU A 34 -12.13 1.85 17.70
N PHE A 35 -10.80 1.97 17.73
CA PHE A 35 -10.17 2.97 18.57
C PHE A 35 -9.98 4.23 17.72
N PRO A 36 -10.80 5.28 17.92
CA PRO A 36 -10.61 6.51 17.20
C PRO A 36 -9.26 7.09 17.57
N SER A 37 -8.49 7.51 16.56
CA SER A 37 -7.25 8.24 16.80
C SER A 37 -7.56 9.57 17.49
N PRO A 38 -6.73 10.01 18.44
CA PRO A 38 -6.92 11.29 19.11
C PRO A 38 -6.88 12.45 18.11
N THR A 39 -7.89 13.31 18.16
CA THR A 39 -7.91 14.58 17.42
C THR A 39 -6.94 15.56 18.06
N LYS A 40 -6.04 16.14 17.28
CA LYS A 40 -5.17 17.25 17.71
C LYS A 40 -5.41 18.44 16.79
N GLU A 41 -5.67 19.60 17.38
CA GLU A 41 -5.88 20.85 16.63
C GLU A 41 -6.97 20.75 15.53
N GLY A 42 -8.03 19.97 15.80
CA GLY A 42 -9.12 19.73 14.84
C GLY A 42 -8.82 18.71 13.75
N GLN A 43 -7.62 18.12 13.73
CA GLN A 43 -7.22 17.09 12.77
C GLN A 43 -7.14 15.72 13.46
N THR A 44 -7.73 14.70 12.83
CA THR A 44 -7.65 13.30 13.28
C THR A 44 -6.75 12.52 12.33
N ARG A 45 -5.72 11.85 12.87
CA ARG A 45 -4.89 10.94 12.07
C ARG A 45 -5.67 9.66 11.78
N GLY A 46 -6.19 9.54 10.56
CA GLY A 46 -6.86 8.34 10.08
C GLY A 46 -5.90 7.32 9.47
N GLY A 47 -6.37 6.09 9.31
CA GLY A 47 -5.77 5.14 8.38
C GLY A 47 -6.38 5.31 6.99
N ILE A 48 -5.69 4.80 5.98
CA ILE A 48 -6.21 4.71 4.61
C ILE A 48 -6.20 3.23 4.19
N ILE A 49 -7.21 2.84 3.42
CA ILE A 49 -7.25 1.56 2.71
C ILE A 49 -7.26 1.91 1.23
N LEU A 50 -6.30 1.38 0.48
CA LEU A 50 -6.22 1.60 -0.97
C LEU A 50 -6.58 0.32 -1.69
N LEU A 51 -7.36 0.44 -2.75
CA LEU A 51 -7.81 -0.66 -3.57
C LEU A 51 -7.28 -0.45 -4.98
N LYS A 52 -6.44 -1.38 -5.45
CA LYS A 52 -6.10 -1.46 -6.88
C LYS A 52 -7.16 -2.31 -7.55
N MET A 53 -7.82 -1.76 -8.56
CA MET A 53 -8.91 -2.43 -9.26
C MET A 53 -8.75 -2.28 -10.77
N GLU A 54 -9.23 -3.28 -11.50
CA GLU A 54 -9.31 -3.27 -12.96
C GLU A 54 -10.77 -3.26 -13.38
N ARG A 55 -11.15 -2.33 -14.27
CA ARG A 55 -12.49 -2.30 -14.83
C ARG A 55 -12.64 -3.39 -15.89
N VAL A 56 -13.66 -4.22 -15.75
CA VAL A 56 -13.95 -5.34 -16.66
C VAL A 56 -15.27 -5.19 -17.43
N SER A 57 -16.09 -4.21 -17.06
CA SER A 57 -17.38 -3.90 -17.71
C SER A 57 -17.58 -2.40 -17.86
N ASP A 58 -18.28 -1.98 -18.92
CA ASP A 58 -18.72 -0.60 -19.08
C ASP A 58 -19.89 -0.26 -18.13
N ASP A 59 -20.73 -1.25 -17.81
CA ASP A 59 -21.74 -1.15 -16.76
C ASP A 59 -21.11 -1.61 -15.45
N ALA A 60 -20.42 -0.68 -14.77
CA ALA A 60 -19.67 -0.96 -13.55
C ALA A 60 -20.13 -0.04 -12.41
N THR A 61 -20.36 -0.63 -11.25
CA THR A 61 -20.89 0.06 -10.07
C THR A 61 -20.05 -0.29 -8.85
N LEU A 62 -19.77 0.73 -8.04
CA LEU A 62 -19.06 0.57 -6.77
C LEU A 62 -20.00 0.97 -5.64
N VAL A 63 -20.31 0.04 -4.75
CA VAL A 63 -21.11 0.29 -3.55
C VAL A 63 -20.29 -0.09 -2.33
N LEU A 64 -19.97 0.91 -1.52
CA LEU A 64 -19.30 0.74 -0.24
C LEU A 64 -20.35 0.63 0.86
N SER A 65 -20.33 -0.45 1.62
CA SER A 65 -21.23 -0.65 2.75
C SER A 65 -20.46 -0.89 4.04
N VAL A 66 -21.01 -0.37 5.13
CA VAL A 66 -20.47 -0.57 6.48
C VAL A 66 -21.53 -1.17 7.38
N THR A 67 -21.14 -2.18 8.14
CA THR A 67 -21.98 -2.78 9.18
C THR A 67 -21.23 -2.83 10.50
N TYR A 68 -21.86 -2.38 11.59
CA TYR A 68 -21.29 -2.53 12.92
C TYR A 68 -22.35 -2.66 14.00
N GLU A 69 -22.00 -3.36 15.08
CA GLU A 69 -22.86 -3.54 16.24
C GLU A 69 -22.46 -2.53 17.33
N LYS A 70 -23.45 -1.88 17.93
CA LYS A 70 -23.28 -1.02 19.10
C LYS A 70 -23.19 -1.85 20.38
N THR A 71 -22.74 -1.23 21.46
CA THR A 71 -22.65 -1.87 22.78
C THR A 71 -24.00 -2.34 23.34
N ASP A 72 -25.11 -1.83 22.82
CA ASP A 72 -26.47 -2.24 23.18
C ASP A 72 -27.02 -3.40 22.33
N GLY A 73 -26.20 -3.95 21.43
CA GLY A 73 -26.59 -5.02 20.50
C GLY A 73 -27.27 -4.54 19.22
N THR A 74 -27.45 -3.23 19.03
CA THR A 74 -28.06 -2.69 17.81
C THR A 74 -27.10 -2.79 16.63
N LEU A 75 -27.53 -3.47 15.57
CA LEU A 75 -26.84 -3.44 14.27
C LEU A 75 -27.13 -2.14 13.54
N VAL A 76 -26.07 -1.48 13.09
CA VAL A 76 -26.10 -0.29 12.23
C VAL A 76 -25.54 -0.66 10.87
N TYR A 77 -26.22 -0.21 9.82
CA TYR A 77 -25.84 -0.37 8.43
C TYR A 77 -25.88 0.99 7.74
N ASP A 78 -24.89 1.26 6.90
CA ASP A 78 -24.88 2.41 6.00
C ASP A 78 -24.23 2.05 4.66
N GLN A 79 -24.60 2.74 3.58
CA GLN A 79 -24.09 2.47 2.24
C GLN A 79 -23.87 3.76 1.45
N ALA A 80 -22.84 3.75 0.60
CA ALA A 80 -22.53 4.83 -0.33
C ALA A 80 -22.19 4.27 -1.72
N THR A 81 -22.78 4.85 -2.76
CA THR A 81 -22.41 4.56 -4.14
C THR A 81 -21.27 5.48 -4.58
N VAL A 82 -20.22 4.90 -5.16
CA VAL A 82 -19.04 5.62 -5.64
C VAL A 82 -19.08 5.68 -7.17
N SER A 83 -18.87 6.88 -7.71
CA SER A 83 -18.73 7.10 -9.15
C SER A 83 -17.29 7.51 -9.45
N LEU A 84 -16.64 6.84 -10.40
CA LEU A 84 -15.29 7.16 -10.85
C LEU A 84 -15.37 7.83 -12.22
N GLU A 85 -14.91 9.08 -12.29
CA GLU A 85 -14.80 9.81 -13.54
C GLU A 85 -13.58 9.33 -14.34
N SER A 86 -13.75 9.18 -15.65
CA SER A 86 -12.65 8.80 -16.54
C SER A 86 -11.74 10.01 -16.77
N HIS A 87 -10.44 9.81 -16.56
CA HIS A 87 -9.41 10.81 -16.77
C HIS A 87 -8.35 10.28 -17.74
N ASP A 88 -7.80 11.16 -18.57
CA ASP A 88 -6.76 10.80 -19.56
C ASP A 88 -5.37 10.57 -18.93
N SER A 89 -5.21 10.97 -17.66
CA SER A 89 -3.99 10.82 -16.87
C SER A 89 -4.34 10.41 -15.44
N ASP A 90 -3.31 10.01 -14.68
CA ASP A 90 -3.43 9.79 -13.24
C ASP A 90 -4.12 11.00 -12.57
N TYR A 91 -5.15 10.69 -11.77
CA TYR A 91 -5.96 11.67 -11.06
C TYR A 91 -5.99 11.37 -9.57
N TYR A 92 -5.82 12.40 -8.76
CA TYR A 92 -5.91 12.33 -7.31
C TYR A 92 -6.85 13.42 -6.80
N GLU A 93 -7.93 13.03 -6.12
CA GLU A 93 -8.94 13.97 -5.58
C GLU A 93 -8.31 15.02 -4.65
N ASN A 94 -7.27 14.63 -3.89
CA ASN A 94 -6.53 15.54 -3.01
C ASN A 94 -5.11 15.03 -2.73
N SER A 95 -4.27 15.91 -2.18
CA SER A 95 -2.88 15.63 -1.84
C SER A 95 -2.71 14.54 -0.76
N GLY A 96 -3.70 14.33 0.11
CA GLY A 96 -3.68 13.25 1.10
C GLY A 96 -3.79 11.86 0.46
N ILE A 97 -4.64 11.72 -0.57
CA ILE A 97 -4.75 10.48 -1.36
C ILE A 97 -3.46 10.25 -2.14
N TRP A 98 -2.96 11.29 -2.81
CA TRP A 98 -1.69 11.23 -3.55
C TRP A 98 -0.54 10.78 -2.65
N LYS A 99 -0.39 11.42 -1.48
CA LYS A 99 0.59 11.03 -0.45
C LYS A 99 0.43 9.56 -0.03
N GLY A 100 -0.81 9.11 0.18
CA GLY A 100 -1.10 7.73 0.56
C GLY A 100 -0.64 6.70 -0.47
N ILE A 101 -0.85 7.01 -1.76
CA ILE A 101 -0.42 6.16 -2.88
C ILE A 101 1.11 6.15 -2.97
N LEU A 102 1.75 7.31 -2.90
CA LEU A 102 3.20 7.45 -2.96
C LEU A 102 3.90 6.66 -1.85
N LEU A 103 3.42 6.79 -0.60
CA LEU A 103 3.96 6.05 0.55
C LEU A 103 3.71 4.54 0.46
N SER A 104 2.61 4.12 -0.17
CA SER A 104 2.33 2.70 -0.41
C SER A 104 3.33 2.11 -1.41
N ARG A 105 3.60 2.83 -2.51
CA ARG A 105 4.65 2.45 -3.50
C ARG A 105 6.03 2.38 -2.84
N TYR A 106 6.39 3.35 -2.00
CA TYR A 106 7.63 3.32 -1.22
C TYR A 106 7.71 2.08 -0.33
N ALA A 107 6.67 1.77 0.43
CA ALA A 107 6.64 0.61 1.30
C ALA A 107 6.76 -0.72 0.53
N GLU A 108 6.20 -0.82 -0.68
CA GLU A 108 6.39 -1.98 -1.55
C GLU A 108 7.82 -2.14 -2.03
N LEU A 109 8.45 -1.07 -2.54
CA LEU A 109 9.86 -1.10 -2.95
C LEU A 109 10.75 -1.57 -1.80
N MET A 110 10.55 -0.99 -0.60
CA MET A 110 11.31 -1.36 0.59
C MET A 110 11.11 -2.84 0.97
N LYS A 111 9.87 -3.34 0.92
CA LYS A 111 9.59 -4.75 1.17
C LYS A 111 10.23 -5.66 0.13
N ALA A 112 10.10 -5.34 -1.15
CA ALA A 112 10.67 -6.12 -2.24
C ALA A 112 12.20 -6.19 -2.12
N TRP A 113 12.86 -5.06 -1.87
CA TRP A 113 14.30 -5.01 -1.63
C TRP A 113 14.72 -5.86 -0.44
N ILE A 114 14.11 -5.67 0.74
CA ILE A 114 14.43 -6.45 1.95
C ILE A 114 14.26 -7.96 1.70
N LEU A 115 13.22 -8.35 0.97
CA LEU A 115 12.98 -9.74 0.61
C LEU A 115 14.04 -10.28 -0.32
N SER A 116 14.38 -9.53 -1.38
CA SER A 116 15.41 -9.93 -2.33
C SER A 116 16.75 -10.14 -1.64
N GLU A 117 17.24 -9.17 -0.86
CA GLU A 117 18.53 -9.30 -0.18
C GLU A 117 18.59 -10.51 0.77
N ARG A 118 17.46 -10.84 1.40
CA ARG A 118 17.34 -12.03 2.25
C ARG A 118 17.21 -13.32 1.45
N ALA A 119 16.55 -13.29 0.29
CA ALA A 119 16.35 -14.45 -0.59
C ALA A 119 17.66 -14.86 -1.28
N THR A 120 18.49 -13.91 -1.70
CA THR A 120 19.84 -14.17 -2.25
C THR A 120 20.70 -14.97 -1.26
N MET A 121 20.56 -14.71 0.04
CA MET A 121 21.25 -15.45 1.11
C MET A 121 20.69 -16.88 1.31
N ALA A 122 19.43 -17.10 0.95
CA ALA A 122 18.76 -18.40 1.03
C ALA A 122 18.82 -19.20 -0.29
N GLU A 123 19.61 -18.75 -1.28
CA GLU A 123 19.68 -19.32 -2.64
C GLU A 123 18.35 -19.29 -3.42
N ILE A 124 17.43 -18.39 -3.05
CA ILE A 124 16.15 -18.21 -3.74
C ILE A 124 16.27 -17.00 -4.67
N HIS A 125 16.18 -17.21 -5.98
CA HIS A 125 16.21 -16.12 -6.96
C HIS A 125 14.82 -15.50 -7.10
N VAL A 126 14.71 -14.22 -6.73
CA VAL A 126 13.51 -13.41 -6.94
C VAL A 126 13.84 -12.36 -7.98
N GLU A 127 13.22 -12.44 -9.16
CA GLU A 127 13.32 -11.39 -10.16
C GLU A 127 12.46 -10.18 -9.72
N PRO A 128 13.02 -8.95 -9.68
CA PRO A 128 12.23 -7.76 -9.40
C PRO A 128 11.30 -7.47 -10.58
N MET A 129 9.98 -7.50 -10.36
CA MET A 129 9.00 -7.29 -11.42
C MET A 129 8.26 -5.95 -11.28
N SER A 130 8.52 -5.11 -12.31
CA SER A 130 7.92 -3.85 -12.79
C SER A 130 7.69 -2.66 -11.87
N PHE A 131 7.81 -1.45 -12.45
CA PHE A 131 7.64 -0.15 -11.79
C PHE A 131 6.76 0.81 -12.61
N TYR A 132 6.17 1.76 -11.89
CA TYR A 132 5.42 2.99 -12.26
C TYR A 132 3.92 2.85 -12.51
N GLU A 133 3.46 2.00 -13.42
CA GLU A 133 2.01 1.88 -13.69
C GLU A 133 1.30 1.00 -12.64
N ASP A 134 1.97 -0.06 -12.18
CA ASP A 134 1.29 -1.15 -11.45
C ASP A 134 1.71 -1.40 -9.99
N GLY A 135 2.75 -0.71 -9.50
CA GLY A 135 3.36 -0.98 -8.19
C GLY A 135 4.43 -2.09 -8.23
N VAL A 136 5.19 -2.25 -7.14
CA VAL A 136 6.26 -3.26 -7.07
C VAL A 136 5.69 -4.60 -6.62
N PHE A 137 5.95 -5.66 -7.39
CA PHE A 137 5.58 -7.00 -6.97
C PHE A 137 6.35 -7.41 -5.71
N VAL A 138 5.63 -7.72 -4.64
CA VAL A 138 6.18 -8.28 -3.41
C VAL A 138 5.91 -9.79 -3.44
N PRO A 139 6.94 -10.65 -3.55
CA PRO A 139 6.74 -12.10 -3.60
C PRO A 139 6.04 -12.63 -2.34
N GLU A 140 5.16 -13.61 -2.52
CA GLU A 140 4.52 -14.30 -1.39
C GLU A 140 5.52 -15.20 -0.64
N TYR A 141 5.48 -15.11 0.69
CA TYR A 141 6.33 -15.87 1.60
C TYR A 141 5.97 -17.36 1.56
N SER A 142 6.83 -18.22 1.02
CA SER A 142 6.62 -19.67 1.12
C SER A 142 7.80 -20.48 1.66
N HIS A 143 9.02 -19.95 1.77
CA HIS A 143 10.19 -20.83 1.98
C HIS A 143 11.30 -20.32 2.93
N TRP A 144 11.00 -19.57 3.99
CA TRP A 144 12.00 -19.32 5.04
C TRP A 144 11.75 -20.24 6.24
N ASN A 145 12.62 -21.23 6.44
CA ASN A 145 12.57 -22.18 7.56
C ASN A 145 12.95 -21.59 8.93
N LEU A 146 12.95 -20.26 9.07
CA LEU A 146 13.27 -19.56 10.33
C LEU A 146 11.99 -18.97 10.92
N GLY A 147 11.78 -19.14 12.23
CA GLY A 147 10.63 -18.56 12.91
C GLY A 147 10.63 -17.02 12.83
N THR A 148 9.47 -16.39 12.96
CA THR A 148 9.29 -14.91 12.93
C THR A 148 10.26 -14.15 13.85
N TRP A 149 10.76 -14.82 14.89
CA TRP A 149 11.65 -14.31 15.93
C TRP A 149 13.14 -14.68 15.75
N GLU A 150 13.49 -15.54 14.80
CA GLU A 150 14.88 -15.97 14.51
C GLU A 150 15.50 -15.15 13.36
N ARG A 151 15.16 -13.86 13.28
CA ARG A 151 15.71 -12.98 12.26
C ARG A 151 17.12 -12.55 12.66
N VAL A 152 18.11 -13.09 11.94
CA VAL A 152 19.51 -12.68 12.09
C VAL A 152 19.72 -11.28 11.50
N SER A 153 20.52 -10.45 12.18
CA SER A 153 20.97 -9.15 11.68
C SER A 153 21.85 -9.35 10.46
N LEU A 154 21.48 -8.75 9.32
CA LEU A 154 22.30 -8.76 8.12
C LEU A 154 22.96 -7.39 7.93
N PRO A 155 24.20 -7.33 7.41
CA PRO A 155 24.78 -6.07 6.95
C PRO A 155 23.84 -5.40 5.95
N LEU A 156 23.73 -4.08 6.06
CA LEU A 156 22.97 -3.29 5.10
C LEU A 156 23.71 -3.32 3.76
N GLN A 157 23.08 -3.91 2.75
CA GLN A 157 23.60 -3.97 1.38
C GLN A 157 22.45 -3.79 0.39
N VAL A 158 22.77 -3.20 -0.76
CA VAL A 158 21.84 -3.03 -1.86
C VAL A 158 22.46 -3.64 -3.10
N SER A 159 21.83 -4.69 -3.63
CA SER A 159 22.25 -5.32 -4.88
C SER A 159 22.18 -4.34 -6.07
N GLY A 160 23.02 -4.55 -7.08
CA GLY A 160 23.12 -3.65 -8.24
C GLY A 160 21.78 -3.39 -8.95
N THR A 161 20.92 -4.41 -9.05
CA THR A 161 19.58 -4.25 -9.63
C THR A 161 18.70 -3.33 -8.79
N TYR A 162 18.74 -3.47 -7.45
CA TYR A 162 17.97 -2.60 -6.56
C TYR A 162 18.55 -1.19 -6.43
N LEU A 163 19.87 -0.99 -6.63
CA LEU A 163 20.44 0.36 -6.73
C LEU A 163 19.81 1.14 -7.88
N LEU A 164 19.64 0.52 -9.06
CA LEU A 164 18.98 1.15 -10.20
C LEU A 164 17.50 1.46 -9.90
N LEU A 165 16.79 0.51 -9.28
CA LEU A 165 15.38 0.68 -8.92
C LEU A 165 15.19 1.78 -7.86
N ILE A 166 16.00 1.78 -6.81
CA ILE A 166 15.95 2.80 -5.75
C ILE A 166 16.31 4.16 -6.31
N SER A 167 17.32 4.26 -7.19
CA SER A 167 17.69 5.53 -7.82
C SER A 167 16.54 6.09 -8.66
N ALA A 168 15.96 5.27 -9.53
CA ALA A 168 14.86 5.70 -10.39
C ALA A 168 13.59 6.02 -9.59
N PHE A 169 13.34 5.29 -8.49
CA PHE A 169 12.23 5.60 -7.60
C PHE A 169 12.47 6.86 -6.78
N ARG A 170 13.70 7.13 -6.36
CA ARG A 170 14.07 8.34 -5.61
C ARG A 170 13.78 9.60 -6.43
N ASP A 171 14.12 9.60 -7.72
CA ASP A 171 13.82 10.72 -8.62
C ASP A 171 12.31 10.93 -8.81
N TYR A 172 11.58 9.83 -9.00
CA TYR A 172 10.12 9.86 -9.06
C TYR A 172 9.53 10.40 -7.74
N PHE A 173 9.95 9.87 -6.60
CA PHE A 173 9.43 10.25 -5.28
C PHE A 173 9.67 11.73 -4.99
N ASP A 174 10.82 12.28 -5.40
CA ASP A 174 11.15 13.69 -5.22
C ASP A 174 10.22 14.62 -6.03
N ALA A 175 9.95 14.26 -7.29
CA ALA A 175 9.01 15.00 -8.14
C ALA A 175 7.58 15.00 -7.57
N GLU A 176 7.13 13.86 -7.08
CA GLU A 176 5.80 13.70 -6.47
C GLU A 176 5.72 14.43 -5.13
N ALA A 177 6.72 14.28 -4.26
CA ALA A 177 6.78 14.96 -2.97
C ALA A 177 6.82 16.48 -3.13
N THR A 178 7.55 16.98 -4.13
CA THR A 178 7.56 18.41 -4.48
C THR A 178 6.18 18.88 -4.93
N SER A 179 5.47 18.08 -5.73
CA SER A 179 4.12 18.41 -6.21
C SER A 179 3.06 18.37 -5.10
N ILE A 180 3.21 17.44 -4.14
CA ILE A 180 2.36 17.34 -2.94
C ILE A 180 2.62 18.50 -1.98
N GLY A 181 3.86 18.99 -1.91
CA GLY A 181 4.26 20.12 -1.06
C GLY A 181 4.33 19.79 0.44
N ASP A 182 4.51 18.52 0.79
CA ASP A 182 4.59 18.06 2.19
C ASP A 182 6.03 17.69 2.56
N GLU A 183 6.67 18.59 3.33
CA GLU A 183 8.05 18.45 3.78
C GLU A 183 8.31 17.19 4.61
N THR A 184 7.28 16.58 5.22
CA THR A 184 7.46 15.34 5.99
C THR A 184 7.91 14.16 5.12
N LEU A 185 7.63 14.22 3.81
CA LEU A 185 8.05 13.21 2.83
C LEU A 185 9.57 13.18 2.60
N TRP A 186 10.29 14.22 3.00
CA TRP A 186 11.75 14.24 2.88
C TRP A 186 12.43 13.20 3.77
N GLN A 187 11.75 12.69 4.79
CA GLN A 187 12.27 11.58 5.58
C GLN A 187 12.52 10.34 4.73
N GLU A 188 11.57 9.99 3.84
CA GLU A 188 11.71 8.85 2.93
C GLU A 188 12.82 9.08 1.89
N LEU A 189 12.93 10.30 1.33
CA LEU A 189 14.05 10.65 0.43
C LEU A 189 15.40 10.46 1.11
N ASN A 190 15.55 10.95 2.34
CA ASN A 190 16.78 10.78 3.12
C ASN A 190 17.12 9.30 3.37
N ILE A 191 16.12 8.42 3.48
CA ILE A 191 16.34 6.97 3.60
C ILE A 191 16.82 6.39 2.27
N LEU A 192 16.17 6.76 1.15
CA LEU A 192 16.58 6.32 -0.18
C LEU A 192 18.01 6.75 -0.50
N ASP A 193 18.37 8.00 -0.21
CA ASP A 193 19.72 8.53 -0.40
C ASP A 193 20.75 7.73 0.43
N LYS A 194 20.44 7.42 1.69
CA LYS A 194 21.31 6.56 2.53
C LYS A 194 21.50 5.15 1.97
N LEU A 195 20.46 4.58 1.36
CA LEU A 195 20.55 3.25 0.73
C LEU A 195 21.45 3.29 -0.51
N LEU A 196 21.36 4.35 -1.31
CA LEU A 196 22.21 4.57 -2.47
C LEU A 196 23.68 4.80 -2.09
N GLU A 197 23.92 5.42 -0.92
CA GLU A 197 25.28 5.59 -0.38
C GLU A 197 25.84 4.33 0.29
N SER A 198 24.96 3.41 0.73
CA SER A 198 25.35 2.13 1.33
C SER A 198 25.86 1.15 0.28
N ASN A 199 27.02 1.46 -0.29
CA ASN A 199 27.72 0.54 -1.19
C ASN A 199 28.15 -0.72 -0.39
N GLY A 200 27.72 -1.88 -0.90
CA GLY A 200 28.32 -3.18 -0.63
C GLY A 200 29.43 -3.48 -1.64
#